data_AF-A0A0K1P5L7-F1
#
_entry.id   AF-A0A0K1P5L7-F1
#
_cell.length_a   1.000
_cell.length_b   1.000
_cell.length_c   1.000
_cell.angle_alpha   90.00
_cell.angle_beta   90.00
_cell.angle_gamma   90.00
#
_symmetry.space_group_name_H-M   'P 1'
#
loop_
_entity.id
_entity.type
_entity.pdbx_description
1 polymer ?
#
loop_
_entity_poly.entity_id
_entity_poly.type
_entity_poly.pdbx_seq_one_letter_code
_entity_poly.pdbx_strand_id
1 'polypeptide(L)'
;MRYAFFNDLYLLIIPLTIEQCLKDVDIKTNSFIYNIESFEELLEDLHPFNALLLARSFKFYYTIFLKNYLSNNNKKFKERQIRSIVASYINLNNKIDNSISNYESKVIH
;
A
#
# COMPACT_ATOMS: atom_id res chain seq x y z
N MET A 1 -7.04 -14.66 17.37
CA MET A 1 -6.63 -13.24 17.58
C MET A 1 -5.54 -12.71 16.65
N ARG A 2 -4.94 -13.47 15.71
CA ARG A 2 -4.05 -12.89 14.65
C ARG A 2 -4.81 -12.05 13.62
N TYR A 3 -6.06 -12.40 13.33
CA TYR A 3 -6.88 -11.80 12.27
C TYR A 3 -7.41 -10.39 12.57
N ALA A 4 -7.71 -10.05 13.82
CA ALA A 4 -8.32 -8.76 14.15
C ALA A 4 -7.36 -7.56 13.91
N PHE A 5 -6.07 -7.72 14.20
CA PHE A 5 -5.10 -6.62 14.10
C PHE A 5 -4.60 -6.35 12.69
N PHE A 6 -4.49 -7.38 11.85
CA PHE A 6 -4.22 -7.18 10.42
C PHE A 6 -5.39 -6.44 9.76
N ASN A 7 -6.63 -6.81 10.14
CA ASN A 7 -7.82 -6.09 9.71
C ASN A 7 -7.75 -4.60 10.05
N ASP A 8 -7.32 -4.20 11.25
CA ASP A 8 -7.26 -2.77 11.60
C ASP A 8 -6.33 -1.98 10.67
N LEU A 9 -5.20 -2.55 10.29
CA LEU A 9 -4.25 -1.92 9.36
C LEU A 9 -4.80 -1.89 7.94
N TYR A 10 -5.41 -2.99 7.50
CA TYR A 10 -6.03 -3.14 6.19
C TYR A 10 -7.23 -2.21 6.02
N LEU A 11 -7.99 -1.96 7.08
CA LEU A 11 -9.20 -1.13 7.05
C LEU A 11 -8.91 0.38 7.17
N LEU A 12 -7.74 0.77 7.69
CA LEU A 12 -7.39 2.19 7.88
C LEU A 12 -6.27 2.67 6.96
N ILE A 13 -5.16 1.94 6.88
CA ILE A 13 -3.96 2.42 6.20
C ILE A 13 -4.06 2.21 4.70
N ILE A 14 -4.49 1.01 4.27
CA ILE A 14 -4.54 0.66 2.85
C ILE A 14 -5.44 1.60 2.04
N PRO A 15 -6.71 1.88 2.44
CA PRO A 15 -7.57 2.76 1.66
C PRO A 15 -7.01 4.17 1.56
N LEU A 16 -6.48 4.69 2.68
CA LEU A 16 -5.87 6.01 2.76
C LEU A 16 -4.62 6.12 1.88
N THR A 17 -3.78 5.07 1.86
CA THR A 17 -2.62 4.99 0.98
C THR A 17 -3.08 5.09 -0.47
N ILE A 18 -4.04 4.25 -0.90
CA ILE A 18 -4.51 4.22 -2.29
C ILE A 18 -5.08 5.57 -2.69
N GLU A 19 -5.93 6.17 -1.84
CA GLU A 19 -6.53 7.47 -2.10
C GLU A 19 -5.48 8.55 -2.38
N GLN A 20 -4.40 8.59 -1.61
CA GLN A 20 -3.34 9.58 -1.83
C GLN A 20 -2.51 9.30 -3.08
N CYS A 21 -2.28 8.03 -3.41
CA CYS A 21 -1.58 7.67 -4.65
C CYS A 21 -2.36 8.12 -5.89
N LEU A 22 -3.68 7.89 -5.88
CA LEU A 22 -4.55 8.27 -7.00
C LEU A 22 -4.61 9.79 -7.18
N LYS A 23 -4.61 10.54 -6.06
CA LYS A 23 -4.52 12.01 -6.09
C LYS A 23 -3.18 12.51 -6.64
N ASP A 24 -2.09 11.87 -6.24
CA ASP A 24 -0.72 12.24 -6.65
C ASP A 24 -0.50 12.05 -8.17
N VAL A 25 -1.15 11.02 -8.75
CA VAL A 25 -1.05 10.70 -10.19
C VAL A 25 -2.25 11.24 -11.00
N ASP A 26 -3.12 12.06 -10.38
CA ASP A 26 -4.32 12.67 -10.97
C ASP A 26 -5.28 11.66 -11.67
N ILE A 27 -5.42 10.46 -11.10
CA ILE A 27 -6.37 9.46 -11.59
C ILE A 27 -7.73 9.68 -10.93
N LYS A 28 -8.69 10.14 -11.74
CA LYS A 28 -10.09 10.29 -11.30
C LYS A 28 -10.75 8.93 -11.11
N THR A 29 -11.28 8.71 -9.91
CA THR A 29 -11.77 7.41 -9.46
C THR A 29 -13.14 7.54 -8.80
N ASN A 30 -14.11 8.07 -9.57
CA ASN A 30 -15.46 8.38 -9.07
C ASN A 30 -16.24 7.18 -8.50
N SER A 31 -15.78 5.94 -8.70
CA SER A 31 -16.39 4.71 -8.18
C SER A 31 -15.37 3.64 -7.72
N PHE A 32 -14.11 4.05 -7.47
CA PHE A 32 -13.07 3.10 -7.13
C PHE A 32 -13.24 2.53 -5.72
N ILE A 33 -13.05 1.22 -5.59
CA ILE A 33 -13.07 0.53 -4.30
C ILE A 33 -11.66 0.57 -3.74
N TYR A 34 -11.47 1.28 -2.63
CA TYR A 34 -10.16 1.49 -2.01
C TYR A 34 -9.64 0.27 -1.23
N ASN A 35 -9.40 -0.85 -1.92
CA ASN A 35 -8.76 -2.06 -1.39
C ASN A 35 -7.56 -2.49 -2.27
N ILE A 36 -6.74 -3.42 -1.77
CA ILE A 36 -5.56 -3.88 -2.51
C ILE A 36 -5.95 -4.59 -3.80
N GLU A 37 -7.03 -5.35 -3.80
CA GLU A 37 -7.47 -6.13 -4.96
C GLU A 37 -7.80 -5.22 -6.16
N SER A 38 -8.63 -4.20 -5.95
CA SER A 38 -8.98 -3.22 -7.00
C SER A 38 -7.77 -2.36 -7.39
N PHE A 39 -6.83 -2.16 -6.47
CA PHE A 39 -5.59 -1.44 -6.75
C PHE A 39 -4.65 -2.26 -7.64
N GLU A 40 -4.54 -3.57 -7.40
CA GLU A 40 -3.79 -4.48 -8.25
C GLU A 40 -4.39 -4.52 -9.67
N GLU A 41 -5.72 -4.64 -9.79
CA GLU A 41 -6.43 -4.58 -11.08
C GLU A 41 -6.15 -3.26 -11.82
N LEU A 42 -6.23 -2.12 -11.12
CA LEU A 42 -5.91 -0.82 -11.71
C LEU A 42 -4.47 -0.73 -12.22
N LEU A 43 -3.50 -1.29 -11.48
CA LEU A 43 -2.10 -1.28 -11.92
C LEU A 43 -1.90 -2.09 -13.21
N GLU A 44 -2.66 -3.16 -13.41
CA GLU A 44 -2.61 -3.99 -14.62
C GLU A 44 -3.21 -3.28 -15.84
N ASP A 45 -4.28 -2.51 -15.63
CA ASP A 45 -4.98 -1.77 -16.69
C ASP A 45 -4.24 -0.50 -17.15
N LEU A 46 -3.35 0.03 -16.32
CA LEU A 46 -2.62 1.26 -16.62
C LEU A 46 -1.44 1.03 -17.57
N HIS A 47 -1.11 2.07 -18.33
CA HIS A 47 0.16 2.12 -19.06
C HIS A 47 1.33 1.86 -18.08
N PRO A 48 2.34 1.02 -18.42
CA PRO A 48 3.39 0.59 -17.49
C PRO A 48 4.10 1.73 -16.76
N PHE A 49 4.28 2.89 -17.42
CA PHE A 49 4.83 4.08 -16.79
C PHE A 49 3.95 4.62 -15.65
N ASN A 50 2.63 4.69 -15.85
CA ASN A 50 1.70 5.16 -14.82
C ASN A 50 1.57 4.14 -13.69
N ALA A 51 1.52 2.84 -14.02
CA ALA A 51 1.54 1.76 -13.04
C ALA A 51 2.80 1.81 -12.16
N LEU A 52 3.97 2.07 -12.77
CA LEU A 52 5.23 2.26 -12.05
C LEU A 52 5.19 3.46 -11.10
N LEU A 53 4.68 4.61 -11.56
CA LEU A 53 4.52 5.80 -10.71
C LEU A 53 3.60 5.51 -9.53
N LEU A 54 2.45 4.88 -9.77
CA LEU A 54 1.51 4.53 -8.71
C LEU A 54 2.08 3.52 -7.71
N ALA A 55 2.77 2.48 -8.16
CA ALA A 55 3.41 1.51 -7.27
C ALA A 55 4.47 2.17 -6.38
N ARG A 56 5.24 3.11 -6.93
CA ARG A 56 6.23 3.90 -6.16
C ARG A 56 5.57 4.84 -5.16
N SER A 57 4.54 5.59 -5.56
CA SER A 57 3.77 6.45 -4.65
C SER A 57 3.10 5.62 -3.54
N PHE A 58 2.58 4.44 -3.86
CA PHE A 58 2.01 3.53 -2.85
C PHE A 58 3.05 3.12 -1.82
N LYS A 59 4.22 2.66 -2.25
CA LYS A 59 5.32 2.31 -1.32
C LYS A 59 5.67 3.46 -0.39
N PHE A 60 5.76 4.67 -0.94
CA PHE A 60 6.08 5.89 -0.19
C PHE A 60 5.02 6.21 0.87
N TYR A 61 3.76 6.35 0.46
CA TYR A 61 2.68 6.71 1.39
C TYR A 61 2.39 5.62 2.42
N TYR A 62 2.44 4.34 2.02
CA TYR A 62 2.26 3.22 2.95
C TYR A 62 3.30 3.25 4.08
N THR A 63 4.56 3.52 3.73
CA THR A 63 5.65 3.64 4.71
C THR A 63 5.41 4.80 5.68
N ILE A 64 5.00 5.97 5.18
CA ILE A 64 4.72 7.14 6.01
C ILE A 64 3.55 6.89 6.94
N PHE A 65 2.42 6.39 6.41
CA PHE A 65 1.22 6.17 7.20
C PHE A 65 1.40 5.09 8.24
N LEU A 66 2.12 4.01 7.91
CA LEU A 66 2.43 2.99 8.90
C LEU A 66 3.31 3.52 10.03
N LYS A 67 4.36 4.28 9.70
CA LYS A 67 5.25 4.88 10.69
C LYS A 67 4.46 5.80 11.64
N ASN A 68 3.60 6.65 11.08
CA ASN A 68 2.74 7.55 11.86
C ASN A 68 1.72 6.78 12.71
N TYR A 69 1.12 5.72 12.16
CA TYR A 69 0.17 4.89 12.90
C TYR A 69 0.81 4.20 14.09
N LEU A 70 2.01 3.63 13.91
CA LEU A 70 2.76 2.98 14.98
C LEU A 70 3.22 4.00 16.03
N SER A 71 3.73 5.17 15.62
CA SER A 71 4.14 6.22 16.57
C SER A 71 2.98 6.73 17.40
N ASN A 72 1.81 6.94 16.79
CA ASN A 72 0.62 7.48 17.46
C ASN A 72 -0.04 6.47 18.40
N ASN A 73 0.17 5.18 18.19
CA ASN A 73 -0.44 4.11 18.97
C ASN A 73 0.59 3.28 19.76
N ASN A 74 1.84 3.76 19.88
CA ASN A 74 2.94 3.03 20.51
C ASN A 74 2.63 2.56 21.95
N LYS A 75 1.82 3.31 22.69
CA LYS A 75 1.39 2.96 24.05
C LYS A 75 0.24 1.93 24.11
N LYS A 76 -0.48 1.74 23.00
CA LYS A 76 -1.65 0.84 22.91
C LYS A 76 -1.26 -0.56 22.44
N PHE A 77 -0.10 -0.72 21.81
CA PHE A 77 0.33 -2.00 21.26
C PHE A 77 1.18 -2.81 22.22
N LYS A 78 0.84 -4.08 22.35
CA LYS A 78 1.74 -5.11 22.89
C LYS A 78 2.81 -5.43 21.84
N GLU A 79 4.01 -5.79 22.30
CA GLU A 79 5.15 -6.09 21.42
C GLU A 79 4.82 -7.14 20.33
N ARG A 80 4.03 -8.16 20.67
CA ARG A 80 3.58 -9.18 19.71
C ARG A 80 2.74 -8.61 18.55
N GLN A 81 1.93 -7.59 18.81
CA GLN A 81 1.12 -6.92 17.78
C GLN A 81 2.02 -6.10 16.85
N ILE A 82 2.99 -5.38 17.42
CA ILE A 82 3.99 -4.63 16.64
C ILE A 82 4.75 -5.57 15.70
N ARG A 83 5.25 -6.70 16.20
CA ARG A 83 5.95 -7.71 15.36
C ARG A 83 5.07 -8.22 14.22
N SER A 84 3.78 -8.46 14.47
CA SER A 84 2.83 -8.89 13.44
C SER A 84 2.59 -7.82 12.37
N ILE A 85 2.48 -6.56 12.79
CA ILE A 85 2.33 -5.42 11.89
C ILE A 85 3.58 -5.26 11.02
N VAL A 86 4.77 -5.28 11.64
CA VAL A 86 6.05 -5.18 10.93
C VAL A 86 6.23 -6.32 9.93
N ALA A 87 5.88 -7.57 10.29
CA ALA A 87 5.94 -8.70 9.36
C ALA A 87 4.99 -8.51 8.15
N SER A 88 3.79 -8.01 8.40
CA SER A 88 2.80 -7.73 7.35
C SER A 88 3.27 -6.61 6.42
N TYR A 89 3.88 -5.57 7.00
CA TYR A 89 4.51 -4.48 6.26
C TYR A 89 5.64 -4.97 5.36
N ILE A 90 6.57 -5.77 5.87
CA ILE A 90 7.67 -6.34 5.09
C ILE A 90 7.11 -7.15 3.91
N ASN A 91 6.10 -7.99 4.16
CA ASN A 91 5.48 -8.79 3.11
C ASN A 91 4.86 -7.92 2.00
N LEU A 92 4.06 -6.91 2.37
CA LEU A 92 3.43 -6.04 1.37
C LEU A 92 4.47 -5.21 0.60
N ASN A 93 5.49 -4.67 1.26
CA ASN A 93 6.58 -3.96 0.59
C ASN A 93 7.32 -4.84 -0.40
N ASN A 94 7.61 -6.10 -0.06
CA ASN A 94 8.24 -7.03 -1.00
C ASN A 94 7.36 -7.28 -2.23
N LYS A 95 6.04 -7.39 -2.07
CA LYS A 95 5.10 -7.52 -3.21
C LYS A 95 5.13 -6.27 -4.10
N ILE A 96 5.15 -5.09 -3.50
CA ILE A 96 5.22 -3.82 -4.23
C ILE A 96 6.56 -3.70 -4.96
N ASP A 97 7.68 -4.07 -4.32
CA ASP A 97 8.99 -4.04 -4.93
C ASP A 97 9.08 -4.96 -6.15
N ASN A 98 8.52 -6.16 -6.07
CA ASN A 98 8.41 -7.04 -7.22
C ASN A 98 7.56 -6.43 -8.34
N SER A 99 6.47 -5.74 -7.99
CA SER A 99 5.61 -5.05 -8.95
C SER A 99 6.34 -3.90 -9.64
N ILE A 100 7.09 -3.09 -8.87
CA ILE A 100 7.94 -2.01 -9.38
C ILE A 100 8.95 -2.57 -10.39
N SER A 101 9.71 -3.60 -10.03
CA SER A 101 10.69 -4.21 -10.93
C SER A 101 10.05 -4.78 -12.20
N ASN A 102 8.84 -5.33 -12.11
CA ASN A 102 8.08 -5.81 -13.27
C ASN A 102 7.63 -4.66 -14.20
N TYR A 103 7.17 -3.53 -13.65
CA TYR A 103 6.80 -2.39 -14.48
C TYR A 103 8.03 -1.67 -15.05
N GLU A 104 9.13 -1.58 -14.30
CA GLU A 104 10.39 -1.03 -14.80
C GLU A 104 10.90 -1.78 -16.04
N SER A 105 10.89 -3.11 -16.02
CA SER A 105 11.31 -3.90 -17.18
C SER A 105 10.41 -3.68 -18.41
N LYS A 106 9.10 -3.49 -18.19
CA LYS A 106 8.12 -3.18 -19.25
C LYS A 106 8.19 -1.75 -19.79
N VAL A 107 8.80 -0.81 -19.06
CA VAL A 107 8.99 0.59 -19.52
C VAL A 107 10.30 0.73 -20.30
N ILE A 108 11.32 -0.06 -19.96
CA ILE A 108 12.64 -0.04 -20.61
C ILE A 108 12.60 -0.69 -22.01
N HIS A 109 11.66 -1.62 -22.23
CA HIS A 109 11.43 -2.32 -23.50
C HIS A 109 10.21 -1.77 -24.24
#